data_AF-A0A6L7ZVT2-F1
#
_entry.id   AF-A0A6L7ZVT2-F1
#
_cell.length_a   1.000
_cell.length_b   1.000
_cell.length_c   1.000
_cell.angle_alpha   90.00
_cell.angle_beta   90.00
_cell.angle_gamma   90.00
#
_symmetry.space_group_name_H-M   'P 1'
#
loop_
_entity.id
_entity.type
_entity.pdbx_description
1 polymer ?
#
loop_
_entity_poly.entity_id
_entity_poly.type
_entity_poly.pdbx_seq_one_letter_code
_entity_poly.pdbx_strand_id
1 'polypeptide(L)' 'MNQPPLDALRVFEAAARRGSFNAAAAELNLTPSAVSHRIRTLEDT' A
#
# COMPACT_ATOMS: atom_id res chain seq x y z
N MET A 1 -6.47 19.11 8.67
CA MET A 1 -6.26 17.67 8.93
C MET A 1 -5.65 17.05 7.70
N ASN A 2 -4.38 16.65 7.77
CA ASN A 2 -3.68 15.94 6.68
C ASN A 2 -4.03 14.45 6.77
N GLN A 3 -5.15 14.04 6.19
CA GLN A 3 -5.55 12.64 6.23
C GLN A 3 -4.78 11.84 5.17
N PRO A 4 -4.28 10.64 5.49
CA PRO A 4 -3.62 9.79 4.52
C PRO A 4 -4.59 9.46 3.35
N PRO A 5 -4.09 9.37 2.12
CA PRO A 5 -4.93 8.99 0.97
C PRO A 5 -5.57 7.62 1.20
N LEU A 6 -6.89 7.50 0.93
CA LEU A 6 -7.62 6.22 1.06
C LEU A 6 -6.95 5.08 0.28
N ASP A 7 -6.35 5.42 -0.85
CA ASP A 7 -5.65 4.48 -1.71
C ASP A 7 -4.39 3.90 -1.06
N ALA A 8 -3.71 4.70 -0.23
CA ALA A 8 -2.55 4.24 0.54
C ALA A 8 -2.97 3.32 1.69
N LEU A 9 -4.07 3.65 2.38
CA LEU A 9 -4.66 2.78 3.41
C LEU A 9 -5.10 1.42 2.84
N ARG A 10 -5.72 1.42 1.65
CA ARG A 10 -6.12 0.18 0.96
C ARG A 10 -4.92 -0.71 0.61
N VAL A 11 -3.84 -0.10 0.14
CA VAL A 11 -2.60 -0.82 -0.19
C VAL A 11 -1.92 -1.38 1.06
N PHE A 12 -1.92 -0.60 2.15
CA PHE A 12 -1.39 -1.04 3.43
C PHE A 12 -2.16 -2.22 4.01
N GLU A 13 -3.50 -2.18 4.01
CA GLU A 13 -4.34 -3.31 4.46
C GLU A 13 -4.03 -4.58 3.67
N ALA A 14 -4.00 -4.50 2.34
CA ALA A 14 -3.72 -5.66 1.50
C ALA A 14 -2.31 -6.22 1.76
N ALA A 15 -1.30 -5.35 1.89
CA ALA A 15 0.06 -5.76 2.22
C ALA A 15 0.15 -6.45 3.59
N ALA A 16 -0.53 -5.90 4.60
CA ALA A 16 -0.58 -6.45 5.95
C ALA A 16 -1.31 -7.81 5.98
N ARG A 17 -2.48 -7.91 5.35
CA ARG A 17 -3.26 -9.16 5.27
C ARG A 17 -2.52 -10.26 4.52
N ARG A 18 -1.80 -9.91 3.45
CA ARG A 18 -1.06 -10.89 2.64
C ARG A 18 0.34 -11.20 3.17
N GLY A 19 0.90 -10.34 4.02
CA GLY A 19 2.28 -10.44 4.50
C GLY A 19 3.34 -10.34 3.38
N SER A 20 2.97 -9.82 2.21
CA SER A 20 3.83 -9.79 1.03
C SER A 20 3.41 -8.68 0.06
N PHE A 21 4.38 -7.83 -0.31
CA PHE A 21 4.16 -6.77 -1.31
C PHE A 21 3.89 -7.33 -2.71
N ASN A 22 4.49 -8.46 -3.07
CA ASN A 22 4.23 -9.11 -4.37
C ASN A 22 2.80 -9.63 -4.43
N ALA A 23 2.31 -10.25 -3.35
CA ALA A 23 0.94 -10.76 -3.30
C ALA A 23 -0.10 -9.64 -3.28
N ALA A 24 0.15 -8.56 -2.53
CA ALA A 24 -0.73 -7.39 -2.52
C ALA A 24 -0.74 -6.66 -3.88
N ALA A 25 0.42 -6.56 -4.54
CA ALA A 25 0.53 -5.99 -5.88
C ALA A 25 -0.30 -6.79 -6.90
N ALA A 26 -0.21 -8.11 -6.88
CA ALA A 26 -1.03 -8.98 -7.72
C ALA A 26 -2.53 -8.83 -7.44
N GLU A 27 -2.93 -8.72 -6.16
CA GLU A 27 -4.33 -8.53 -5.78
C GLU A 27 -4.89 -7.17 -6.26
N LEU A 28 -4.08 -6.12 -6.19
CA LEU A 28 -4.50 -4.74 -6.48
C LEU A 28 -4.22 -4.30 -7.93
N ASN A 29 -3.74 -5.20 -8.79
CA ASN A 29 -3.27 -4.87 -10.15
C ASN A 29 -2.22 -3.74 -10.16
N LEU A 30 -1.27 -3.81 -9.23
CA LEU A 30 -0.17 -2.87 -9.09
C LEU A 30 1.17 -3.57 -9.33
N THR A 31 2.23 -2.78 -9.44
CA THR A 31 3.59 -3.30 -9.32
C THR A 31 4.01 -3.33 -7.84
N PRO A 32 4.93 -4.23 -7.43
CA PRO A 32 5.47 -4.24 -6.07
C PRO A 32 6.10 -2.90 -5.66
N SER A 33 6.74 -2.20 -6.61
CA SER A 33 7.29 -0.86 -6.37
C SER A 33 6.20 0.18 -6.07
N ALA A 34 5.05 0.13 -6.76
CA ALA A 34 3.92 1.01 -6.48
C ALA A 34 3.33 0.75 -5.08
N VAL A 35 3.28 -0.52 -4.64
CA VAL A 35 2.87 -0.89 -3.28
C VAL A 35 3.81 -0.29 -2.24
N SER A 36 5.13 -0.50 -2.41
CA SER A 36 6.13 0.07 -1.50
C SER A 36 6.09 1.59 -1.44
N HIS A 37 5.92 2.27 -2.58
CA HIS A 37 5.87 3.72 -2.62
C HIS A 37 4.65 4.28 -1.87
N ARG A 38 3.47 3.69 -2.08
CA ARG A 38 2.23 4.12 -1.41
C ARG A 38 2.25 3.88 0.10
N ILE A 39 2.89 2.80 0.57
CA ILE A 39 3.08 2.56 2.01
C ILE A 39 4.04 3.59 2.60
N ARG A 40 5.13 3.91 1.92
CA ARG A 40 6.07 4.96 2.37
C ARG A 40 5.40 6.31 2.54
N THR A 41 4.49 6.67 1.64
CA THR A 41 3.67 7.88 1.78
C THR A 41 2.85 7.92 3.08
N LEU A 42 2.51 6.78 3.69
CA LEU A 42 1.86 6.73 5.00
C LEU A 42 2.84 6.90 6.17
N GLU A 43 4.10 6.53 5.99
CA GLU A 43 5.15 6.67 7.01
C GLU A 43 5.63 8.12 7.14
N ASP A 44 5.51 8.89 6.04
CA ASP A 44 5.93 10.29 5.95
C ASP A 44 4.82 11.31 6.34
N THR A 45 3.62 10.84 6.72
CA THR A 45 2.46 11.68 7.15
C THR A 45 2.33 11.80 8.65
#